data_AF-L0WAL4-F1
#
_entry.id   AF-L0WAL4-F1
#
_cell.length_a   1.000
_cell.length_b   1.000
_cell.length_c   1.000
_cell.angle_alpha   90.00
_cell.angle_beta   90.00
_cell.angle_gamma   90.00
#
_symmetry.space_group_name_H-M   'P 1'
#
loop_
_entity.id
_entity.type
_entity.pdbx_description
1 polymer ?
#
loop_
_entity_poly.entity_id
_entity_poly.type
_entity_poly.pdbx_seq_one_letter_code
_entity_poly.pdbx_strand_id
1 'polypeptide(L)'
;DGGLKHLTTTALEDDKKLSAIEDAYARHAPHNEHSEEDIAIIRELFSRESLGFSYSKSNIIRGIVKTNRALGMSLLMQVEGSQAHQHLHELFLIAANDDLFPINSISEEFIDHLLSILGPIPTIEDHWVQEFLAKVIKIYPRKVISLFTSRIEFAVKNEDWQTRPVPHGPYRSSDFNLLSLQDGPQILDQLLDWSLGFINDYAFDYRFGELVEALCHPFDENITNALRKWVEQGEQDRLHVLKLAIREAQNDFVFNQKEFVIWALGYAQSYGEDALKDLSSTMYFIGISGMRSGVPGEPFQQDINLAKNSERILSKLPRFHPSYKLYSALFEHANAEIDRQKEEGRILDEEDEC
;
A
#
# COMPACT_ATOMS: atom_id res chain seq x y z
N ASP A 1 -3.43 -2.05 -47.29
CA ASP A 1 -2.03 -1.90 -47.71
C ASP A 1 -1.83 -0.70 -48.62
N GLY A 2 -1.22 0.37 -48.12
CA GLY A 2 -0.77 1.49 -48.98
C GLY A 2 -0.68 2.87 -48.33
N GLY A 3 -1.37 3.11 -47.20
CA GLY A 3 -1.50 4.48 -46.65
C GLY A 3 -0.34 4.99 -45.79
N LEU A 4 0.40 4.10 -45.11
CA LEU A 4 1.41 4.51 -44.10
C LEU A 4 2.85 4.56 -44.63
N LYS A 5 3.13 4.04 -45.83
CA LYS A 5 4.49 3.84 -46.37
C LYS A 5 5.21 5.10 -46.87
N HIS A 6 4.64 6.29 -46.72
CA HIS A 6 5.21 7.54 -47.25
C HIS A 6 5.28 8.68 -46.23
N LEU A 7 5.47 8.36 -44.95
CA LEU A 7 5.81 9.37 -43.95
C LEU A 7 7.30 9.70 -44.07
N THR A 8 7.62 10.77 -44.81
CA THR A 8 8.97 11.31 -44.95
C THR A 8 9.46 11.90 -43.62
N THR A 9 10.78 11.95 -43.44
CA THR A 9 11.50 12.49 -42.27
C THR A 9 11.02 13.89 -41.85
N THR A 10 10.44 14.66 -42.77
CA THR A 10 9.86 16.00 -42.55
C THR A 10 8.55 16.00 -41.74
N ALA A 11 7.87 14.85 -41.59
CA ALA A 11 6.66 14.72 -40.77
C ALA A 11 6.96 14.58 -39.27
N LEU A 12 8.21 14.32 -38.90
CA LEU A 12 8.67 14.08 -37.52
C LEU A 12 9.07 15.36 -36.75
N GLU A 13 8.81 16.54 -37.33
CA GLU A 13 9.11 17.86 -36.73
C GLU A 13 7.85 18.55 -36.16
N ASP A 14 6.65 18.02 -36.40
CA ASP A 14 5.37 18.62 -36.00
C ASP A 14 4.57 17.66 -35.10
N ASP A 15 4.45 18.01 -33.83
CA ASP A 15 3.76 17.22 -32.79
C ASP A 15 2.31 16.87 -33.16
N LYS A 16 1.62 17.72 -33.93
CA LYS A 16 0.25 17.41 -34.38
C LYS A 16 0.22 16.30 -35.42
N LYS A 17 1.23 16.23 -36.28
CA LYS A 17 1.36 15.14 -37.26
C LYS A 17 1.80 13.85 -36.58
N LEU A 18 2.72 13.94 -35.63
CA LEU A 18 3.14 12.78 -34.82
C LEU A 18 1.98 12.17 -34.04
N SER A 19 1.12 12.99 -33.42
CA SER A 19 -0.08 12.51 -32.74
C SER A 19 -1.06 11.79 -33.70
N ALA A 20 -1.24 12.29 -34.92
CA ALA A 20 -2.07 11.62 -35.92
C ALA A 20 -1.46 10.27 -36.39
N ILE A 21 -0.13 10.20 -36.47
CA ILE A 21 0.60 8.97 -36.81
C ILE A 21 0.47 7.95 -35.67
N GLU A 22 0.61 8.39 -34.42
CA GLU A 22 0.41 7.56 -33.23
C GLU A 22 -0.99 6.94 -33.20
N ASP A 23 -2.03 7.75 -33.43
CA ASP A 23 -3.42 7.29 -33.53
C ASP A 23 -3.63 6.28 -34.66
N ALA A 24 -2.95 6.47 -35.80
CA ALA A 24 -3.03 5.54 -36.92
C ALA A 24 -2.42 4.18 -36.57
N TYR A 25 -1.25 4.15 -35.93
CA TYR A 25 -0.63 2.91 -35.45
C TYR A 25 -1.45 2.25 -34.33
N ALA A 26 -2.02 3.03 -33.42
CA ALA A 26 -2.86 2.50 -32.34
C ALA A 26 -4.12 1.78 -32.85
N ARG A 27 -4.73 2.28 -33.93
CA ARG A 27 -5.92 1.68 -34.55
C ARG A 27 -5.58 0.57 -35.53
N HIS A 28 -4.38 0.58 -36.08
CA HIS A 28 -3.94 -0.39 -37.07
C HIS A 28 -3.01 -1.43 -36.44
N ALA A 29 -3.58 -2.54 -35.98
CA ALA A 29 -2.81 -3.72 -35.62
C ALA A 29 -2.53 -4.53 -36.90
N PRO A 30 -1.30 -4.52 -37.45
CA PRO A 30 -0.99 -5.33 -38.62
C PRO A 30 -1.19 -6.81 -38.30
N HIS A 31 -1.68 -7.58 -39.28
CA HIS A 31 -1.78 -9.05 -39.15
C HIS A 31 -0.41 -9.75 -39.19
N ASN A 32 0.65 -9.03 -39.60
CA ASN A 32 2.02 -9.49 -39.68
C ASN A 32 2.92 -8.67 -38.76
N GLU A 33 4.17 -9.11 -38.57
CA GLU A 33 5.20 -8.33 -37.86
C GLU A 33 5.39 -6.93 -38.49
N HIS A 34 5.63 -5.94 -37.64
CA HIS A 34 5.96 -4.58 -38.05
C HIS A 34 7.26 -4.57 -38.87
N SER A 35 7.29 -3.80 -39.96
CA SER A 35 8.52 -3.65 -40.75
C SER A 35 9.57 -2.82 -40.01
N GLU A 36 10.85 -2.90 -40.41
CA GLU A 36 11.91 -2.08 -39.81
C GLU A 36 11.62 -0.57 -39.91
N GLU A 37 10.95 -0.14 -40.98
CA GLU A 37 10.49 1.26 -41.15
C GLU A 37 9.42 1.62 -40.12
N ASP A 38 8.44 0.73 -39.89
CA ASP A 38 7.42 0.93 -38.86
C ASP A 38 8.05 0.98 -37.46
N ILE A 39 8.99 0.09 -37.17
CA ILE A 39 9.70 0.04 -35.88
C ILE A 39 10.47 1.34 -35.64
N ALA A 40 11.13 1.89 -36.67
CA ALA A 40 11.84 3.16 -36.56
C ALA A 40 10.89 4.31 -36.23
N ILE A 41 9.72 4.38 -36.88
CA ILE A 41 8.70 5.40 -36.59
C ILE A 41 8.15 5.22 -35.17
N ILE A 42 7.84 4.00 -34.76
CA ILE A 42 7.30 3.72 -33.43
C ILE A 42 8.33 4.09 -32.34
N ARG A 43 9.61 3.76 -32.52
CA ARG A 43 10.66 4.20 -31.58
C ARG A 43 10.72 5.71 -31.46
N GLU A 44 10.62 6.41 -32.59
CA GLU A 44 10.58 7.87 -32.59
C GLU A 44 9.35 8.43 -31.88
N LEU A 45 8.18 7.78 -31.97
CA LEU A 45 7.00 8.20 -31.20
C LEU A 45 7.23 8.05 -29.69
N PHE A 46 7.92 6.98 -29.26
CA PHE A 46 8.18 6.70 -27.85
C PHE A 46 9.29 7.57 -27.25
N SER A 47 10.24 8.05 -28.05
CA SER A 47 11.30 8.96 -27.60
C SER A 47 10.81 10.41 -27.37
N ARG A 48 9.62 10.77 -27.86
CA ARG A 48 9.10 12.14 -27.81
C ARG A 48 8.36 12.43 -26.50
N GLU A 49 9.01 13.20 -25.63
CA GLU A 49 8.46 13.66 -24.35
C GLU A 49 7.14 14.43 -24.49
N SER A 50 7.00 15.28 -25.50
CA SER A 50 5.82 16.14 -25.68
C SER A 50 4.51 15.37 -25.89
N LEU A 51 4.58 14.09 -26.25
CA LEU A 51 3.43 13.23 -26.47
C LEU A 51 3.04 12.42 -25.22
N GLY A 52 3.91 12.34 -24.20
CA GLY A 52 3.69 11.53 -22.99
C GLY A 52 3.47 10.04 -23.28
N PHE A 53 3.04 9.26 -22.28
CA PHE A 53 2.61 7.87 -22.47
C PHE A 53 1.08 7.76 -22.65
N SER A 54 0.57 7.92 -23.86
CA SER A 54 -0.89 7.96 -24.07
C SER A 54 -1.57 6.59 -24.12
N TYR A 55 -2.92 6.59 -24.14
CA TYR A 55 -3.74 5.43 -24.50
C TYR A 55 -3.41 4.87 -25.90
N SER A 56 -3.04 5.72 -26.85
CA SER A 56 -2.64 5.30 -28.20
C SER A 56 -1.30 4.54 -28.17
N LYS A 57 -0.30 5.02 -27.42
CA LYS A 57 0.95 4.27 -27.17
C LYS A 57 0.69 2.95 -26.45
N SER A 58 -0.22 2.93 -25.49
CA SER A 58 -0.68 1.70 -24.82
C SER A 58 -1.20 0.67 -25.84
N ASN A 59 -2.08 1.07 -26.77
CA ASN A 59 -2.57 0.17 -27.82
C ASN A 59 -1.48 -0.30 -28.80
N ILE A 60 -0.53 0.57 -29.16
CA ILE A 60 0.61 0.20 -30.01
C ILE A 60 1.40 -0.94 -29.33
N ILE A 61 1.74 -0.81 -28.04
CA ILE A 61 2.44 -1.86 -27.29
C ILE A 61 1.64 -3.17 -27.27
N ARG A 62 0.34 -3.11 -27.02
CA ARG A 62 -0.52 -4.31 -27.03
C ARG A 62 -0.50 -5.03 -28.38
N GLY A 63 -0.41 -4.30 -29.49
CA GLY A 63 -0.23 -4.85 -30.82
C GLY A 63 1.12 -5.54 -30.96
N ILE A 64 2.20 -4.81 -30.65
CA ILE A 64 3.59 -5.27 -30.81
C ILE A 64 3.87 -6.51 -29.96
N VAL A 65 3.44 -6.54 -28.70
CA VAL A 65 3.79 -7.62 -27.75
C VAL A 65 3.26 -8.98 -28.21
N LYS A 66 2.18 -9.01 -29.00
CA LYS A 66 1.62 -10.25 -29.57
C LYS A 66 2.56 -10.93 -30.57
N THR A 67 3.40 -10.16 -31.26
CA THR A 67 4.35 -10.68 -32.25
C THR A 67 5.79 -10.60 -31.79
N ASN A 68 6.15 -9.56 -31.02
CA ASN A 68 7.51 -9.30 -30.56
C ASN A 68 7.53 -8.64 -29.16
N ARG A 69 7.48 -9.48 -28.12
CA ARG A 69 7.52 -9.03 -26.71
C ARG A 69 8.79 -8.26 -26.37
N ALA A 70 9.95 -8.66 -26.90
CA ALA A 70 11.22 -7.99 -26.63
C ALA A 70 11.22 -6.54 -27.12
N LEU A 71 10.67 -6.29 -28.30
CA LEU A 71 10.47 -4.93 -28.81
C LEU A 71 9.52 -4.15 -27.90
N GLY A 72 8.40 -4.75 -27.49
CA GLY A 72 7.46 -4.13 -26.55
C GLY A 72 8.12 -3.69 -25.25
N MET A 73 8.95 -4.53 -24.63
CA MET A 73 9.73 -4.15 -23.44
C MET A 73 10.68 -2.99 -23.75
N SER A 74 11.44 -3.07 -24.86
CA SER A 74 12.40 -2.02 -25.22
C SER A 74 11.77 -0.64 -25.48
N LEU A 75 10.50 -0.61 -25.91
CA LEU A 75 9.74 0.62 -26.11
C LEU A 75 9.23 1.17 -24.78
N LEU A 76 8.72 0.31 -23.90
CA LEU A 76 8.32 0.71 -22.55
C LEU A 76 9.51 1.24 -21.73
N MET A 77 10.71 0.68 -21.93
CA MET A 77 11.94 1.15 -21.29
C MET A 77 12.40 2.56 -21.73
N GLN A 78 11.80 3.13 -22.78
CA GLN A 78 12.07 4.50 -23.22
C GLN A 78 11.16 5.52 -22.53
N VAL A 79 10.16 5.06 -21.78
CA VAL A 79 9.22 5.95 -21.07
C VAL A 79 9.90 6.49 -19.83
N GLU A 80 10.14 7.79 -19.79
CA GLU A 80 10.72 8.45 -18.61
C GLU A 80 9.67 8.72 -17.52
N GLY A 81 10.10 8.81 -16.26
CA GLY A 81 9.20 9.04 -15.11
C GLY A 81 8.38 10.33 -15.20
N SER A 82 8.94 11.38 -15.82
CA SER A 82 8.24 12.66 -16.09
C SER A 82 7.04 12.49 -17.02
N GLN A 83 7.17 11.64 -18.04
CA GLN A 83 6.10 11.32 -19.00
C GLN A 83 5.06 10.36 -18.40
N ALA A 84 5.52 9.45 -17.55
CA ALA A 84 4.67 8.42 -16.95
C ALA A 84 3.71 8.99 -15.91
N HIS A 85 4.06 10.07 -15.20
CA HIS A 85 3.25 10.60 -14.10
C HIS A 85 1.79 10.87 -14.48
N GLN A 86 1.53 11.44 -15.65
CA GLN A 86 0.18 11.74 -16.14
C GLN A 86 -0.58 10.51 -16.65
N HIS A 87 0.11 9.38 -16.84
CA HIS A 87 -0.41 8.20 -17.52
C HIS A 87 0.02 6.87 -16.89
N LEU A 88 0.30 6.86 -15.58
CA LEU A 88 0.69 5.65 -14.85
C LEU A 88 -0.31 4.52 -15.04
N HIS A 89 -1.59 4.89 -15.06
CA HIS A 89 -2.68 3.95 -15.30
C HIS A 89 -2.43 3.11 -16.56
N GLU A 90 -2.18 3.75 -17.71
CA GLU A 90 -2.00 3.05 -18.98
C GLU A 90 -0.72 2.21 -19.00
N LEU A 91 0.36 2.74 -18.43
CA LEU A 91 1.66 2.05 -18.37
C LEU A 91 1.55 0.77 -17.55
N PHE A 92 1.00 0.88 -16.33
CA PHE A 92 0.90 -0.26 -15.42
C PHE A 92 -0.25 -1.20 -15.76
N LEU A 93 -1.32 -0.73 -16.41
CA LEU A 93 -2.35 -1.59 -16.99
C LEU A 93 -1.75 -2.60 -17.97
N ILE A 94 -0.73 -2.21 -18.73
CA ILE A 94 0.00 -3.11 -19.61
C ILE A 94 1.01 -3.95 -18.84
N ALA A 95 1.83 -3.31 -17.99
CA ALA A 95 2.89 -4.01 -17.27
C ALA A 95 2.35 -5.08 -16.30
N ALA A 96 1.17 -4.86 -15.73
CA ALA A 96 0.48 -5.81 -14.86
C ALA A 96 -0.27 -6.91 -15.63
N ASN A 97 -0.35 -6.86 -16.96
CA ASN A 97 -1.11 -7.84 -17.73
C ASN A 97 -0.28 -9.10 -18.01
N ASP A 98 -0.67 -10.25 -17.43
CA ASP A 98 0.10 -11.50 -17.54
C ASP A 98 0.13 -12.09 -18.95
N ASP A 99 -0.86 -11.79 -19.81
CA ASP A 99 -0.86 -12.27 -21.19
C ASP A 99 0.18 -11.53 -22.03
N LEU A 100 0.38 -10.25 -21.74
CA LEU A 100 1.35 -9.40 -22.43
C LEU A 100 2.76 -9.58 -21.84
N PHE A 101 2.87 -9.41 -20.54
CA PHE A 101 4.12 -9.44 -19.78
C PHE A 101 3.99 -10.38 -18.58
N PRO A 102 4.08 -11.71 -18.80
CA PRO A 102 4.10 -12.65 -17.70
C PRO A 102 5.30 -12.33 -16.78
N ILE A 103 5.03 -12.09 -15.50
CA ILE A 103 6.04 -11.59 -14.55
C ILE A 103 7.28 -12.50 -14.44
N ASN A 104 7.11 -13.82 -14.66
CA ASN A 104 8.21 -14.80 -14.64
C ASN A 104 9.07 -14.80 -15.92
N SER A 105 8.70 -13.98 -16.91
CA SER A 105 9.34 -13.95 -18.24
C SER A 105 9.92 -12.59 -18.62
N ILE A 106 9.63 -11.54 -17.85
CA ILE A 106 10.23 -10.22 -18.04
C ILE A 106 11.61 -10.16 -17.39
N SER A 107 12.50 -9.32 -17.94
CA SER A 107 13.84 -9.14 -17.39
C SER A 107 13.81 -8.36 -16.09
N GLU A 108 14.80 -8.62 -15.23
CA GLU A 108 15.00 -7.85 -13.99
C GLU A 108 15.24 -6.36 -14.29
N GLU A 109 15.98 -6.06 -15.36
CA GLU A 109 16.22 -4.69 -15.85
C GLU A 109 14.92 -3.95 -16.19
N PHE A 110 13.93 -4.65 -16.76
CA PHE A 110 12.63 -4.07 -17.05
C PHE A 110 11.84 -3.76 -15.78
N ILE A 111 11.90 -4.66 -14.79
CA ILE A 111 11.29 -4.45 -13.47
C ILE A 111 11.93 -3.24 -12.78
N ASP A 112 13.26 -3.16 -12.77
CA ASP A 112 14.00 -2.05 -12.16
C ASP A 112 13.63 -0.72 -12.78
N HIS A 113 13.51 -0.68 -14.12
CA HIS A 113 13.04 0.51 -14.81
C HIS A 113 11.63 0.93 -14.36
N LEU A 114 10.67 0.01 -14.33
CA LEU A 114 9.30 0.33 -13.90
C LEU A 114 9.22 0.76 -12.44
N LEU A 115 9.99 0.15 -11.54
CA LEU A 115 10.07 0.58 -10.14
C LEU A 115 10.71 1.98 -10.01
N SER A 116 11.71 2.29 -10.84
CA SER A 116 12.35 3.62 -10.84
C SER A 116 11.38 4.74 -11.22
N ILE A 117 10.43 4.46 -12.12
CA ILE A 117 9.36 5.40 -12.48
C ILE A 117 8.51 5.74 -11.27
N LEU A 118 8.21 4.77 -10.40
CA LEU A 118 7.39 4.96 -9.21
C LEU A 118 8.10 5.75 -8.11
N GLY A 119 9.43 5.79 -8.08
CA GLY A 119 10.22 6.48 -7.05
C GLY A 119 9.78 7.94 -6.79
N PRO A 120 9.82 8.84 -7.80
CA PRO A 120 9.54 10.27 -7.61
C PRO A 120 8.05 10.64 -7.53
N ILE A 121 7.13 9.67 -7.65
CA ILE A 121 5.70 9.97 -7.79
C ILE A 121 5.07 10.23 -6.42
N PRO A 122 4.29 11.30 -6.21
CA PRO A 122 3.71 11.57 -4.88
C PRO A 122 2.80 10.46 -4.35
N THR A 123 2.03 9.79 -5.21
CA THR A 123 1.09 8.73 -4.80
C THR A 123 1.15 7.52 -5.74
N ILE A 124 1.00 6.32 -5.17
CA ILE A 124 1.03 5.04 -5.91
C ILE A 124 -0.25 4.21 -5.66
N GLU A 125 -1.39 4.89 -5.57
CA GLU A 125 -2.69 4.29 -5.25
C GLU A 125 -3.44 3.77 -6.48
N ASP A 126 -2.92 3.97 -7.70
CA ASP A 126 -3.54 3.44 -8.91
C ASP A 126 -3.63 1.91 -8.85
N HIS A 127 -4.79 1.37 -9.20
CA HIS A 127 -5.08 -0.07 -9.11
C HIS A 127 -4.05 -0.92 -9.86
N TRP A 128 -3.63 -0.52 -11.06
CA TRP A 128 -2.70 -1.31 -11.86
C TRP A 128 -1.26 -1.22 -11.36
N VAL A 129 -0.88 -0.09 -10.76
CA VAL A 129 0.39 0.03 -10.04
C VAL A 129 0.43 -0.99 -8.90
N GLN A 130 -0.64 -1.08 -8.10
CA GLN A 130 -0.73 -2.02 -6.99
C GLN A 130 -0.73 -3.48 -7.48
N GLU A 131 -1.49 -3.81 -8.53
CA GLU A 131 -1.49 -5.14 -9.13
C GLU A 131 -0.10 -5.55 -9.65
N PHE A 132 0.61 -4.64 -10.31
CA PHE A 132 1.99 -4.87 -10.73
C PHE A 132 2.91 -5.14 -9.54
N LEU A 133 2.87 -4.27 -8.51
CA LEU A 133 3.71 -4.42 -7.32
C LEU A 133 3.41 -5.73 -6.56
N ALA A 134 2.14 -6.13 -6.48
CA ALA A 134 1.72 -7.39 -5.85
C ALA A 134 2.20 -8.63 -6.61
N LYS A 135 2.46 -8.51 -7.92
CA LYS A 135 3.13 -9.55 -8.71
C LYS A 135 4.64 -9.52 -8.52
N VAL A 136 5.25 -8.34 -8.58
CA VAL A 136 6.70 -8.19 -8.43
C VAL A 136 7.16 -8.64 -7.05
N ILE A 137 6.44 -8.33 -5.97
CA ILE A 137 6.85 -8.69 -4.62
C ILE A 137 7.00 -10.21 -4.42
N LYS A 138 6.24 -11.02 -5.17
CA LYS A 138 6.30 -12.49 -5.09
C LYS A 138 7.62 -13.06 -5.64
N ILE A 139 8.32 -12.30 -6.49
CA ILE A 139 9.56 -12.75 -7.15
C ILE A 139 10.76 -11.95 -6.65
N TYR A 140 10.60 -10.62 -6.51
CA TYR A 140 11.63 -9.68 -6.09
C TYR A 140 11.18 -8.88 -4.87
N PRO A 141 10.88 -9.52 -3.72
CA PRO A 141 10.31 -8.83 -2.57
C PRO A 141 11.21 -7.69 -2.09
N ARG A 142 12.53 -7.90 -2.07
CA ARG A 142 13.53 -6.90 -1.66
C ARG A 142 13.48 -5.62 -2.49
N LYS A 143 13.16 -5.70 -3.79
CA LYS A 143 13.08 -4.51 -4.66
C LYS A 143 11.85 -3.67 -4.35
N VAL A 144 10.70 -4.32 -4.09
CA VAL A 144 9.47 -3.63 -3.69
C VAL A 144 9.63 -2.99 -2.31
N ILE A 145 10.23 -3.70 -1.35
CA ILE A 145 10.54 -3.14 -0.03
C ILE A 145 11.49 -1.95 -0.17
N SER A 146 12.55 -2.06 -0.99
CA SER A 146 13.48 -0.95 -1.23
C SER A 146 12.79 0.27 -1.85
N LEU A 147 11.84 0.06 -2.79
CA LEU A 147 11.05 1.16 -3.33
C LEU A 147 10.27 1.88 -2.23
N PHE A 148 9.56 1.14 -1.38
CA PHE A 148 8.75 1.72 -0.31
C PHE A 148 9.60 2.41 0.75
N THR A 149 10.69 1.80 1.21
CA THR A 149 11.58 2.43 2.21
C THR A 149 12.23 3.69 1.66
N SER A 150 12.73 3.69 0.41
CA SER A 150 13.29 4.89 -0.21
C SER A 150 12.26 6.02 -0.38
N ARG A 151 10.99 5.70 -0.65
CA ARG A 151 9.91 6.69 -0.71
C ARG A 151 9.60 7.29 0.67
N ILE A 152 9.62 6.47 1.73
CA ILE A 152 9.47 6.96 3.12
C ILE A 152 10.64 7.85 3.49
N GLU A 153 11.88 7.42 3.25
CA GLU A 153 13.08 8.22 3.52
C GLU A 153 13.05 9.57 2.81
N PHE A 154 12.59 9.59 1.55
CA PHE A 154 12.39 10.82 0.80
C PHE A 154 11.33 11.72 1.43
N ALA A 155 10.16 11.17 1.78
CA ALA A 155 9.08 11.95 2.40
C ALA A 155 9.49 12.53 3.76
N VAL A 156 10.14 11.72 4.61
CA VAL A 156 10.65 12.14 5.93
C VAL A 156 11.70 13.23 5.78
N LYS A 157 12.70 13.02 4.92
CA LYS A 157 13.79 13.99 4.71
C LYS A 157 13.31 15.35 4.20
N ASN A 158 12.25 15.38 3.40
CA ASN A 158 11.70 16.61 2.84
C ASN A 158 10.51 17.16 3.64
N GLU A 159 10.18 16.56 4.79
CA GLU A 159 8.99 16.88 5.59
C GLU A 159 7.70 16.90 4.74
N ASP A 160 7.63 16.03 3.73
CA ASP A 160 6.55 15.98 2.76
C ASP A 160 5.40 15.07 3.25
N TRP A 161 4.39 15.72 3.82
CA TRP A 161 3.16 15.07 4.26
C TRP A 161 2.18 14.73 3.13
N GLN A 162 2.37 15.27 1.93
CA GLN A 162 1.50 15.03 0.77
C GLN A 162 1.86 13.73 0.04
N THR A 163 3.15 13.36 0.04
CA THR A 163 3.58 12.07 -0.52
C THR A 163 2.97 10.91 0.27
N ARG A 164 2.30 9.99 -0.44
CA ARG A 164 1.84 8.71 0.09
C ARG A 164 2.81 7.63 -0.37
N PRO A 165 3.76 7.21 0.48
CA PRO A 165 4.87 6.38 0.05
C PRO A 165 4.44 4.94 -0.26
N VAL A 166 3.34 4.48 0.35
CA VAL A 166 2.77 3.14 0.20
C VAL A 166 1.24 3.19 0.04
N PRO A 167 0.64 2.26 -0.73
CA PRO A 167 -0.81 2.10 -0.74
C PRO A 167 -1.26 1.39 0.55
N HIS A 168 -2.09 2.05 1.36
CA HIS A 168 -2.55 1.54 2.66
C HIS A 168 -4.03 1.86 2.89
N GLY A 169 -4.64 1.18 3.87
CA GLY A 169 -6.01 1.45 4.29
C GLY A 169 -7.05 1.30 3.16
N PRO A 170 -8.03 2.22 3.03
CA PRO A 170 -9.12 2.09 2.06
C PRO A 170 -8.67 2.27 0.59
N TYR A 171 -7.45 2.74 0.36
CA TYR A 171 -6.88 2.92 -0.97
C TYR A 171 -6.13 1.70 -1.47
N ARG A 172 -5.95 0.67 -0.63
CA ARG A 172 -5.34 -0.60 -1.04
C ARG A 172 -6.32 -1.40 -1.89
N SER A 173 -5.88 -1.82 -3.09
CA SER A 173 -6.62 -2.72 -3.96
C SER A 173 -6.05 -4.13 -4.04
N SER A 174 -4.82 -4.33 -3.58
CA SER A 174 -4.08 -5.59 -3.73
C SER A 174 -3.32 -5.93 -2.46
N ASP A 175 -3.29 -7.20 -2.06
CA ASP A 175 -2.58 -7.65 -0.86
C ASP A 175 -1.16 -8.11 -1.20
N PHE A 176 -0.16 -7.52 -0.54
CA PHE A 176 1.25 -7.89 -0.72
C PHE A 176 1.62 -9.20 -0.01
N ASN A 177 0.93 -9.53 1.09
CA ASN A 177 1.06 -10.80 1.83
C ASN A 177 2.52 -11.22 2.08
N LEU A 178 3.37 -10.29 2.55
CA LEU A 178 4.82 -10.51 2.70
C LEU A 178 5.14 -11.79 3.48
N LEU A 179 4.43 -12.06 4.57
CA LEU A 179 4.66 -13.22 5.42
C LEU A 179 4.27 -14.57 4.80
N SER A 180 3.53 -14.57 3.68
CA SER A 180 3.26 -15.78 2.90
C SER A 180 4.45 -16.19 2.02
N LEU A 181 5.41 -15.28 1.81
CA LEU A 181 6.60 -15.54 1.01
C LEU A 181 7.62 -16.36 1.82
N GLN A 182 8.40 -17.19 1.13
CA GLN A 182 9.39 -18.06 1.75
C GLN A 182 10.40 -17.29 2.62
N ASP A 183 10.90 -16.15 2.11
CA ASP A 183 11.85 -15.27 2.82
C ASP A 183 11.14 -14.12 3.56
N GLY A 184 9.80 -14.14 3.60
CA GLY A 184 8.96 -13.08 4.16
C GLY A 184 9.32 -12.69 5.59
N PRO A 185 9.41 -13.66 6.54
CA PRO A 185 9.81 -13.37 7.92
C PRO A 185 11.18 -12.70 8.04
N GLN A 186 12.18 -13.14 7.29
CA GLN A 186 13.52 -12.57 7.32
C GLN A 186 13.55 -11.15 6.72
N ILE A 187 12.71 -10.89 5.71
CA ILE A 187 12.57 -9.55 5.15
C ILE A 187 11.85 -8.62 6.13
N LEU A 188 10.83 -9.12 6.85
CA LEU A 188 10.18 -8.36 7.92
C LEU A 188 11.18 -8.02 9.03
N ASP A 189 11.99 -8.98 9.49
CA ASP A 189 13.03 -8.72 10.50
C ASP A 189 13.99 -7.61 10.07
N GLN A 190 14.43 -7.65 8.80
CA GLN A 190 15.31 -6.61 8.23
C GLN A 190 14.62 -5.25 8.13
N LEU A 191 13.33 -5.23 7.81
CA LEU A 191 12.53 -4.01 7.78
C LEU A 191 12.38 -3.41 9.18
N LEU A 192 12.11 -4.25 10.18
CA LEU A 192 12.03 -3.84 11.58
C LEU A 192 13.38 -3.33 12.09
N ASP A 193 14.48 -4.00 11.76
CA ASP A 193 15.83 -3.54 12.11
C ASP A 193 16.18 -2.21 11.42
N TRP A 194 15.80 -2.00 10.16
CA TRP A 194 15.97 -0.72 9.46
C TRP A 194 15.24 0.42 10.18
N SER A 195 14.03 0.16 10.70
CA SER A 195 13.24 1.18 11.40
C SER A 195 13.85 1.67 12.71
N LEU A 196 14.75 0.90 13.33
CA LEU A 196 15.49 1.33 14.53
C LEU A 196 16.34 2.58 14.29
N GLY A 197 16.75 2.84 13.04
CA GLY A 197 17.50 4.04 12.67
C GLY A 197 16.70 5.34 12.70
N PHE A 198 15.38 5.27 12.87
CA PHE A 198 14.46 6.42 12.77
C PHE A 198 13.68 6.68 14.06
N ILE A 199 14.07 6.06 15.18
CA ILE A 199 13.42 6.27 16.47
C ILE A 199 13.43 7.77 16.83
N ASN A 200 12.29 8.27 17.30
CA ASN A 200 12.02 9.69 17.60
C ASN A 200 11.82 10.61 16.39
N ASP A 201 11.71 10.07 15.18
CA ASP A 201 11.27 10.84 14.00
C ASP A 201 9.75 10.76 13.85
N TYR A 202 9.06 11.84 14.21
CA TYR A 202 7.59 11.90 14.17
C TYR A 202 7.03 11.73 12.75
N ALA A 203 7.73 12.17 11.70
CA ALA A 203 7.29 11.98 10.33
C ALA A 203 7.39 10.51 9.91
N PHE A 204 8.41 9.81 10.39
CA PHE A 204 8.59 8.39 10.16
C PHE A 204 7.53 7.53 10.85
N ASP A 205 7.19 7.83 12.10
CA ASP A 205 6.28 7.03 12.94
C ASP A 205 4.95 6.66 12.27
N TYR A 206 4.34 7.61 11.56
CA TYR A 206 3.08 7.36 10.84
C TYR A 206 3.30 6.47 9.61
N ARG A 207 4.32 6.80 8.81
CA ARG A 207 4.61 6.10 7.55
C ARG A 207 5.03 4.66 7.77
N PHE A 208 5.68 4.37 8.89
CA PHE A 208 6.08 3.02 9.21
C PHE A 208 4.89 2.10 9.51
N GLY A 209 3.89 2.61 10.24
CA GLY A 209 2.64 1.87 10.46
C GLY A 209 1.92 1.56 9.14
N GLU A 210 1.81 2.56 8.25
CA GLU A 210 1.22 2.39 6.91
C GLU A 210 1.96 1.32 6.09
N LEU A 211 3.29 1.28 6.18
CA LEU A 211 4.12 0.29 5.48
C LEU A 211 3.88 -1.13 5.98
N VAL A 212 3.86 -1.32 7.30
CA VAL A 212 3.63 -2.65 7.90
C VAL A 212 2.21 -3.11 7.58
N GLU A 213 1.22 -2.22 7.62
CA GLU A 213 -0.15 -2.51 7.20
C GLU A 213 -0.21 -2.95 5.75
N ALA A 214 0.36 -2.19 4.82
CA ALA A 214 0.37 -2.53 3.41
C ALA A 214 0.96 -3.93 3.16
N LEU A 215 2.08 -4.25 3.81
CA LEU A 215 2.83 -5.48 3.56
C LEU A 215 2.25 -6.73 4.25
N CYS A 216 1.68 -6.55 5.44
CA CYS A 216 1.39 -7.66 6.35
C CYS A 216 -0.09 -7.74 6.77
N HIS A 217 -0.98 -6.95 6.18
CA HIS A 217 -2.41 -7.11 6.41
C HIS A 217 -2.91 -8.49 5.92
N PRO A 218 -3.85 -9.13 6.65
CA PRO A 218 -4.40 -8.71 7.95
C PRO A 218 -3.46 -8.98 9.12
N PHE A 219 -3.60 -8.26 10.23
CA PHE A 219 -2.81 -8.52 11.43
C PHE A 219 -3.30 -9.78 12.16
N ASP A 220 -2.78 -10.92 11.73
CA ASP A 220 -3.13 -12.25 12.20
C ASP A 220 -2.08 -12.86 13.16
N GLU A 221 -2.19 -14.17 13.40
CA GLU A 221 -1.24 -14.91 14.23
C GLU A 221 0.17 -14.96 13.61
N ASN A 222 0.31 -14.89 12.29
CA ASN A 222 1.61 -14.93 11.63
C ASN A 222 2.43 -13.67 11.93
N ILE A 223 1.83 -12.49 11.76
CA ILE A 223 2.53 -11.23 12.05
C ILE A 223 2.80 -11.07 13.54
N THR A 224 1.85 -11.41 14.40
CA THR A 224 2.04 -11.26 15.85
C THR A 224 3.11 -12.19 16.39
N ASN A 225 3.21 -13.42 15.88
CA ASN A 225 4.30 -14.33 16.20
C ASN A 225 5.66 -13.84 15.68
N ALA A 226 5.71 -13.26 14.47
CA ALA A 226 6.94 -12.68 13.93
C ALA A 226 7.40 -11.48 14.77
N LEU A 227 6.50 -10.52 15.02
CA LEU A 227 6.78 -9.33 15.85
C LEU A 227 7.21 -9.73 17.27
N ARG A 228 6.53 -10.69 17.89
CA ARG A 228 6.91 -11.19 19.22
C ARG A 228 8.34 -11.74 19.23
N LYS A 229 8.67 -12.64 18.30
CA LYS A 229 10.01 -13.23 18.21
C LYS A 229 11.08 -12.16 17.99
N TRP A 230 10.80 -11.17 17.14
CA TRP A 230 11.73 -10.08 16.87
C TRP A 230 11.95 -9.20 18.11
N VAL A 231 10.88 -8.84 18.83
CA VAL A 231 10.98 -8.02 20.05
C VAL A 231 11.73 -8.77 21.17
N GLU A 232 11.45 -10.05 21.39
CA GLU A 232 12.09 -10.86 22.45
C GLU A 232 13.62 -11.02 22.28
N GLN A 233 14.16 -10.69 21.10
CA GLN A 233 15.59 -10.78 20.78
C GLN A 233 16.38 -9.49 21.02
N GLY A 234 15.75 -8.41 21.48
CA GLY A 234 16.45 -7.13 21.66
C GLY A 234 16.05 -6.35 22.90
N GLU A 235 16.36 -5.05 22.87
CA GLU A 235 16.20 -4.13 23.99
C GLU A 235 14.94 -3.25 23.84
N GLN A 236 14.76 -2.30 24.74
CA GLN A 236 13.60 -1.39 24.82
C GLN A 236 13.24 -0.71 23.48
N ASP A 237 14.23 -0.37 22.65
CA ASP A 237 14.01 0.26 21.33
C ASP A 237 13.11 -0.58 20.41
N ARG A 238 13.17 -1.92 20.52
CA ARG A 238 12.30 -2.82 19.76
C ARG A 238 10.85 -2.71 20.18
N LEU A 239 10.58 -2.38 21.44
CA LEU A 239 9.22 -2.13 21.92
C LEU A 239 8.62 -0.87 21.29
N HIS A 240 9.45 0.17 21.09
CA HIS A 240 9.02 1.37 20.37
C HIS A 240 8.66 1.03 18.92
N VAL A 241 9.51 0.29 18.21
CA VAL A 241 9.22 -0.16 16.83
C VAL A 241 7.97 -1.05 16.78
N LEU A 242 7.79 -1.95 17.76
CA LEU A 242 6.60 -2.78 17.86
C LEU A 242 5.33 -1.94 17.87
N LYS A 243 5.31 -0.88 18.68
CA LYS A 243 4.19 0.05 18.79
C LYS A 243 3.86 0.67 17.43
N LEU A 244 4.87 1.12 16.70
CA LEU A 244 4.70 1.72 15.37
C LEU A 244 4.17 0.67 14.37
N ALA A 245 4.71 -0.54 14.39
CA ALA A 245 4.33 -1.62 13.49
C ALA A 245 2.86 -2.03 13.61
N ILE A 246 2.31 -2.03 14.84
CA ILE A 246 0.89 -2.42 15.06
C ILE A 246 -0.08 -1.24 14.95
N ARG A 247 0.41 -0.02 14.77
CA ARG A 247 -0.40 1.22 14.88
C ARG A 247 -1.61 1.23 13.95
N GLU A 248 -1.43 0.69 12.75
CA GLU A 248 -2.44 0.64 11.68
C GLU A 248 -3.15 -0.73 11.61
N ALA A 249 -3.08 -1.54 12.67
CA ALA A 249 -3.81 -2.80 12.73
C ALA A 249 -5.33 -2.60 12.71
N GLN A 250 -6.07 -3.60 12.22
CA GLN A 250 -7.53 -3.56 12.21
C GLN A 250 -8.11 -3.40 13.62
N ASN A 251 -9.28 -2.76 13.75
CA ASN A 251 -9.84 -2.37 15.05
C ASN A 251 -10.17 -3.55 15.99
N ASP A 252 -10.43 -4.73 15.43
CA ASP A 252 -10.66 -5.95 16.20
C ASP A 252 -9.37 -6.68 16.63
N PHE A 253 -8.19 -6.18 16.22
CA PHE A 253 -6.87 -6.74 16.53
C PHE A 253 -6.70 -7.01 18.03
N VAL A 254 -7.09 -6.06 18.88
CA VAL A 254 -6.92 -6.18 20.34
C VAL A 254 -7.75 -7.31 20.98
N PHE A 255 -8.74 -7.83 20.25
CA PHE A 255 -9.59 -8.94 20.66
C PHE A 255 -9.21 -10.24 19.97
N ASN A 256 -8.92 -10.18 18.66
CA ASN A 256 -8.54 -11.33 17.85
C ASN A 256 -7.14 -11.84 18.21
N GLN A 257 -6.24 -10.92 18.57
CA GLN A 257 -4.85 -11.21 18.99
C GLN A 257 -4.64 -10.91 20.48
N LYS A 258 -5.65 -11.18 21.32
CA LYS A 258 -5.61 -10.85 22.77
C LYS A 258 -4.43 -11.49 23.50
N GLU A 259 -4.01 -12.71 23.14
CA GLU A 259 -2.85 -13.37 23.75
C GLU A 259 -1.57 -12.58 23.49
N PHE A 260 -1.40 -12.07 22.27
CA PHE A 260 -0.30 -11.19 21.91
C PHE A 260 -0.38 -9.85 22.65
N VAL A 261 -1.55 -9.22 22.73
CA VAL A 261 -1.76 -7.97 23.49
C VAL A 261 -1.42 -8.13 24.98
N ILE A 262 -1.89 -9.22 25.59
CA ILE A 262 -1.61 -9.53 26.99
C ILE A 262 -0.12 -9.69 27.23
N TRP A 263 0.56 -10.46 26.37
CA TRP A 263 2.00 -10.63 26.41
C TRP A 263 2.73 -9.29 26.23
N ALA A 264 2.40 -8.52 25.20
CA ALA A 264 3.11 -7.30 24.84
C ALA A 264 3.02 -6.22 25.93
N LEU A 265 1.87 -6.07 26.60
CA LEU A 265 1.73 -5.17 27.74
C LEU A 265 2.47 -5.67 28.99
N GLY A 266 2.48 -6.99 29.23
CA GLY A 266 3.30 -7.57 30.30
C GLY A 266 4.79 -7.36 30.05
N TYR A 267 5.22 -7.50 28.80
CA TYR A 267 6.60 -7.26 28.37
C TYR A 267 6.95 -5.78 28.50
N ALA A 268 6.09 -4.87 28.04
CA ALA A 268 6.27 -3.42 28.19
C ALA A 268 6.43 -2.99 29.64
N GLN A 269 5.66 -3.60 30.56
CA GLN A 269 5.78 -3.31 31.99
C GLN A 269 7.19 -3.57 32.55
N SER A 270 7.91 -4.57 32.03
CA SER A 270 9.29 -4.84 32.46
C SER A 270 10.28 -3.73 32.10
N TYR A 271 9.92 -2.84 31.17
CA TYR A 271 10.68 -1.64 30.80
C TYR A 271 10.16 -0.35 31.45
N GLY A 272 9.16 -0.45 32.35
CA GLY A 272 8.64 0.68 33.13
C GLY A 272 7.25 1.16 32.72
N GLU A 273 6.67 2.05 33.53
CA GLU A 273 5.29 2.53 33.36
C GLU A 273 5.12 3.36 32.08
N ASP A 274 6.14 4.12 31.66
CA ASP A 274 6.06 4.93 30.44
C ASP A 274 5.93 4.07 29.19
N ALA A 275 6.73 3.00 29.09
CA ALA A 275 6.66 2.02 28.01
C ALA A 275 5.30 1.30 27.98
N LEU A 276 4.80 0.89 29.15
CA LEU A 276 3.46 0.31 29.29
C LEU A 276 2.36 1.28 28.84
N LYS A 277 2.43 2.53 29.28
CA LYS A 277 1.43 3.56 28.95
C LYS A 277 1.41 3.87 27.46
N ASP A 278 2.57 4.01 26.83
CA ASP A 278 2.70 4.33 25.40
C ASP A 278 2.11 3.20 24.53
N LEU A 279 2.48 1.95 24.82
CA LEU A 279 1.92 0.80 24.10
C LEU A 279 0.42 0.62 24.37
N SER A 280 -0.02 0.75 25.62
CA SER A 280 -1.44 0.66 25.98
C SER A 280 -2.28 1.74 25.30
N SER A 281 -1.76 2.95 25.15
CA SER A 281 -2.46 4.06 24.48
C SER A 281 -2.64 3.77 22.99
N THR A 282 -1.62 3.17 22.36
CA THR A 282 -1.69 2.74 20.95
C THR A 282 -2.73 1.64 20.76
N MET A 283 -2.73 0.62 21.61
CA MET A 283 -3.73 -0.45 21.57
C MET A 283 -5.15 0.05 21.86
N TYR A 284 -5.29 1.00 22.77
CA TYR A 284 -6.57 1.66 23.01
C TYR A 284 -7.07 2.36 21.73
N PHE A 285 -6.22 3.16 21.07
CA PHE A 285 -6.54 3.82 19.81
C PHE A 285 -6.98 2.82 18.74
N ILE A 286 -6.24 1.73 18.56
CA ILE A 286 -6.62 0.64 17.63
C ILE A 286 -8.01 0.10 17.96
N GLY A 287 -8.30 -0.20 19.24
CA GLY A 287 -9.58 -0.77 19.65
C GLY A 287 -10.79 0.14 19.43
N ILE A 288 -10.60 1.47 19.44
CA ILE A 288 -11.69 2.45 19.27
C ILE A 288 -11.75 3.05 17.87
N SER A 289 -10.79 2.74 17.00
CA SER A 289 -10.73 3.27 15.63
C SER A 289 -11.69 2.53 14.70
N GLY A 290 -11.74 2.99 13.45
CA GLY A 290 -12.57 2.41 12.39
C GLY A 290 -13.90 3.15 12.17
N MET A 291 -14.49 2.88 11.02
CA MET A 291 -15.77 3.47 10.63
C MET A 291 -16.92 2.85 11.43
N ARG A 292 -17.74 3.70 12.03
CA ARG A 292 -19.00 3.34 12.67
C ARG A 292 -20.13 3.68 11.71
N SER A 293 -21.08 2.77 11.58
CA SER A 293 -22.28 2.97 10.78
C SER A 293 -23.44 2.24 11.44
N GLY A 294 -24.63 2.83 11.35
CA GLY A 294 -25.83 2.32 11.99
C GLY A 294 -27.02 3.21 11.77
N VAL A 295 -28.12 2.86 12.43
CA VAL A 295 -29.38 3.62 12.39
C VAL A 295 -29.27 4.78 13.39
N PRO A 296 -29.66 6.02 13.00
CA PRO A 296 -29.72 7.13 13.94
C PRO A 296 -30.53 6.77 15.20
N GLY A 297 -30.01 7.12 16.37
CA GLY A 297 -30.64 6.86 17.66
C GLY A 297 -30.47 5.43 18.22
N GLU A 298 -29.96 4.49 17.43
CA GLU A 298 -29.56 3.17 17.92
C GLU A 298 -28.05 3.11 18.17
N PRO A 299 -27.59 2.38 19.20
CA PRO A 299 -26.17 2.19 19.39
C PRO A 299 -25.51 1.45 18.22
N PHE A 300 -24.33 1.90 17.79
CA PHE A 300 -23.56 1.23 16.74
C PHE A 300 -23.17 -0.18 17.17
N GLN A 301 -23.30 -1.12 16.23
CA GLN A 301 -22.97 -2.53 16.49
C GLN A 301 -21.49 -2.71 16.88
N GLN A 302 -20.62 -1.83 16.39
CA GLN A 302 -19.20 -1.76 16.72
C GLN A 302 -18.99 -1.51 18.22
N ASP A 303 -19.70 -0.54 18.81
CA ASP A 303 -19.56 -0.21 20.23
C ASP A 303 -20.18 -1.31 21.12
N ILE A 304 -21.29 -1.92 20.68
CA ILE A 304 -21.87 -3.10 21.36
C ILE A 304 -20.86 -4.25 21.38
N ASN A 305 -20.20 -4.52 20.25
CA ASN A 305 -19.19 -5.58 20.15
C ASN A 305 -17.96 -5.25 21.00
N LEU A 306 -17.54 -3.98 21.02
CA LEU A 306 -16.42 -3.49 21.84
C LEU A 306 -16.68 -3.74 23.33
N ALA A 307 -17.86 -3.39 23.83
CA ALA A 307 -18.28 -3.63 25.21
C ALA A 307 -18.29 -5.13 25.54
N LYS A 308 -19.00 -5.95 24.73
CA LYS A 308 -19.12 -7.40 24.95
C LYS A 308 -17.76 -8.12 24.95
N ASN A 309 -16.89 -7.77 24.00
CA ASN A 309 -15.57 -8.39 23.91
C ASN A 309 -14.67 -7.99 25.08
N SER A 310 -14.72 -6.73 25.50
CA SER A 310 -13.96 -6.25 26.65
C SER A 310 -14.41 -6.92 27.94
N GLU A 311 -15.73 -7.02 28.19
CA GLU A 311 -16.29 -7.74 29.35
C GLU A 311 -15.87 -9.22 29.37
N ARG A 312 -15.95 -9.89 28.22
CA ARG A 312 -15.54 -11.30 28.08
C ARG A 312 -14.07 -11.51 28.44
N ILE A 313 -13.19 -10.56 28.13
CA ILE A 313 -11.77 -10.65 28.50
C ILE A 313 -11.59 -10.32 29.99
N LEU A 314 -12.20 -9.24 30.47
CA LEU A 314 -12.12 -8.81 31.87
C LEU A 314 -12.59 -9.90 32.86
N SER A 315 -13.62 -10.66 32.50
CA SER A 315 -14.10 -11.79 33.34
C SER A 315 -13.07 -12.89 33.59
N LYS A 316 -12.03 -12.97 32.75
CA LYS A 316 -10.97 -13.99 32.83
C LYS A 316 -9.62 -13.41 33.24
N LEU A 317 -9.46 -12.10 33.18
CA LEU A 317 -8.18 -11.44 33.38
C LEU A 317 -7.99 -11.04 34.85
N PRO A 318 -6.85 -11.37 35.49
CA PRO A 318 -6.57 -10.90 36.84
C PRO A 318 -6.54 -9.37 36.91
N ARG A 319 -7.15 -8.78 37.95
CA ARG A 319 -7.21 -7.32 38.15
C ARG A 319 -5.86 -6.62 38.20
N PHE A 320 -4.83 -7.33 38.64
CA PHE A 320 -3.47 -6.81 38.76
C PHE A 320 -2.64 -6.98 37.47
N HIS A 321 -3.18 -7.63 36.44
CA HIS A 321 -2.49 -7.78 35.16
C HIS A 321 -2.45 -6.42 34.42
N PRO A 322 -1.32 -6.04 33.78
CA PRO A 322 -1.20 -4.75 33.08
C PRO A 322 -2.32 -4.48 32.07
N SER A 323 -2.72 -5.51 31.32
CA SER A 323 -3.78 -5.43 30.31
C SER A 323 -5.17 -5.17 30.87
N TYR A 324 -5.39 -5.33 32.19
CA TYR A 324 -6.70 -5.09 32.78
C TYR A 324 -7.13 -3.63 32.60
N LYS A 325 -6.19 -2.68 32.75
CA LYS A 325 -6.46 -1.25 32.54
C LYS A 325 -6.92 -0.97 31.10
N LEU A 326 -6.25 -1.55 30.10
CA LEU A 326 -6.62 -1.40 28.69
C LEU A 326 -8.06 -1.88 28.44
N TYR A 327 -8.38 -3.12 28.83
CA TYR A 327 -9.71 -3.67 28.56
C TYR A 327 -10.81 -3.00 29.40
N SER A 328 -10.50 -2.48 30.60
CA SER A 328 -11.43 -1.65 31.37
C SER A 328 -11.72 -0.34 30.64
N ALA A 329 -10.68 0.35 30.14
CA ALA A 329 -10.84 1.59 29.40
C ALA A 329 -11.64 1.40 28.11
N LEU A 330 -11.42 0.30 27.37
CA LEU A 330 -12.22 -0.03 26.18
C LEU A 330 -13.69 -0.32 26.53
N PHE A 331 -13.95 -1.03 27.64
CA PHE A 331 -15.30 -1.28 28.12
C PHE A 331 -16.01 0.01 28.54
N GLU A 332 -15.34 0.87 29.29
CA GLU A 332 -15.87 2.17 29.75
C GLU A 332 -16.15 3.09 28.57
N HIS A 333 -15.23 3.18 27.60
CA HIS A 333 -15.42 3.94 26.36
C HIS A 333 -16.65 3.46 25.58
N ALA A 334 -16.76 2.14 25.36
CA ALA A 334 -17.88 1.57 24.62
C ALA A 334 -19.24 1.89 25.27
N ASN A 335 -19.35 1.78 26.59
CA ASN A 335 -20.59 2.10 27.28
C ASN A 335 -20.93 3.60 27.23
N ALA A 336 -19.91 4.47 27.36
CA ALA A 336 -20.12 5.91 27.24
C ALA A 336 -20.63 6.30 25.83
N GLU A 337 -20.10 5.67 24.78
CA GLU A 337 -20.57 5.88 23.40
C GLU A 337 -22.00 5.36 23.19
N ILE A 338 -22.31 4.17 23.71
CA ILE A 338 -23.66 3.59 23.66
C ILE A 338 -24.68 4.50 24.36
N ASP A 339 -24.34 5.03 25.53
CA ASP A 339 -25.24 5.90 26.29
C ASP A 339 -25.43 7.25 25.59
N ARG A 340 -24.36 7.82 25.01
CA ARG A 340 -24.47 9.04 24.20
C ARG A 340 -25.39 8.84 23.00
N GLN A 341 -25.24 7.74 22.27
CA GLN A 341 -26.03 7.44 21.07
C GLN A 341 -27.53 7.25 21.38
N LYS A 342 -27.85 6.63 22.52
CA LYS A 342 -29.25 6.52 22.99
C LYS A 342 -29.84 7.87 23.34
N GLU A 343 -29.07 8.74 23.99
CA GLU A 343 -29.54 10.07 24.36
C GLU A 343 -29.77 10.94 23.12
N GLU A 344 -28.85 10.89 22.14
CA GLU A 344 -29.03 11.55 20.83
C GLU A 344 -30.29 11.07 20.12
N GLY A 345 -30.58 9.76 20.15
CA GLY A 345 -31.81 9.20 19.60
C GLY A 345 -33.07 9.73 20.26
N ARG A 346 -33.07 9.78 21.60
CA ARG A 346 -34.20 10.32 22.36
C ARG A 346 -34.48 11.78 22.07
N ILE A 347 -33.44 12.60 21.93
CA ILE A 347 -33.60 14.03 21.61
C ILE A 347 -34.22 14.20 20.21
N LEU A 348 -33.80 13.41 19.22
CA LEU A 348 -34.36 13.46 17.87
C LEU A 348 -35.84 13.04 17.85
N ASP A 349 -36.20 11.98 18.58
CA ASP A 349 -37.60 11.55 18.70
C ASP A 349 -38.47 12.65 19.36
N GLU A 350 -37.94 13.35 20.36
CA GLU A 350 -38.64 14.46 21.04
C GLU A 350 -38.78 15.71 20.15
N GLU A 351 -37.85 15.95 19.21
CA GLU A 351 -37.90 17.05 18.24
C GLU A 351 -38.87 16.76 17.07
N ASP A 352 -38.97 15.51 16.61
CA ASP A 352 -39.88 15.10 15.53
C ASP A 352 -41.37 15.08 15.96
N GLU A 353 -41.64 15.06 17.27
CA GLU A 353 -43.01 15.11 17.84
C GLU A 353 -43.57 16.55 18.02
N CYS A 354 -42.79 17.60 17.77
CA CYS A 354 -43.18 19.02 17.87
C CYS A 354 -43.54 19.64 16.51
#